data_AF-A0A9P7BDC4-F1
#
_entry.id   AF-A0A9P7BDC4-F1
#
_cell.length_a   1.000
_cell.length_b   1.000
_cell.length_c   1.000
_cell.angle_alpha   90.00
_cell.angle_beta   90.00
_cell.angle_gamma   90.00
#
_symmetry.space_group_name_H-M   'P 1'
#
loop_
_entity.id
_entity.type
_entity.pdbx_description
1 polymer ?
#
loop_
_entity_poly.entity_id
_entity_poly.type
_entity_poly.pdbx_seq_one_letter_code
_entity_poly.pdbx_strand_id
1 'polypeptide(L)'
;MENYIIIVVILLVTIIGLKNLLFSTVNHVDLETEIDPEKDSSKDIEETTVIREFTPRQLSNYNGFDLEKIYMGVKGNIYDVSKGRQFYGPSGPYSNFAGHDASRGLALNSFEIENVRRWDEPIDDLNDLTELELKSLDNWENMFKGKYPCVGTLIPDPEFQSI
;
A
#
# COMPACT_ATOMS: atom_id res chain seq x y z
N MET A 1 30.07 4.83 25.93
CA MET A 1 29.45 4.21 24.74
C MET A 1 28.70 2.94 25.10
N GLU A 2 29.23 2.07 25.98
CA GLU A 2 28.58 0.82 26.39
C GLU A 2 27.17 1.01 26.99
N ASN A 3 26.98 2.00 27.87
CA ASN A 3 25.67 2.26 28.48
C ASN A 3 24.60 2.68 27.46
N TYR A 4 24.99 3.38 26.39
CA TYR A 4 24.05 3.81 25.35
C TYR A 4 23.56 2.62 24.52
N ILE A 5 24.46 1.71 24.17
CA ILE A 5 24.13 0.49 23.42
C ILE A 5 23.20 -0.40 24.25
N ILE A 6 23.46 -0.54 25.55
CA ILE A 6 22.60 -1.32 26.47
C ILE A 6 21.18 -0.73 26.54
N ILE A 7 21.04 0.59 26.63
CA ILE A 7 19.72 1.25 26.65
C ILE A 7 18.95 1.00 25.35
N VAL A 8 19.60 1.11 24.19
CA VAL A 8 18.95 0.87 22.89
C VAL A 8 18.51 -0.58 22.75
N VAL A 9 19.32 -1.55 23.17
CA VAL A 9 18.96 -2.98 23.12
C VAL A 9 17.78 -3.27 24.05
N ILE A 10 17.75 -2.70 25.26
CA ILE A 10 16.62 -2.84 26.18
C ILE A 10 15.34 -2.26 25.58
N LEU A 11 15.40 -1.08 24.95
CA LEU A 11 14.24 -0.47 24.30
C LEU A 11 13.71 -1.31 23.12
N LEU A 12 14.60 -1.92 22.33
CA LEU A 12 14.19 -2.79 21.22
C LEU A 12 13.54 -4.09 21.72
N VAL A 13 14.12 -4.70 22.75
CA VAL A 13 13.60 -5.94 23.35
C VAL A 13 12.26 -5.70 24.04
N THR A 14 12.07 -4.55 24.72
CA THR A 14 10.78 -4.22 25.33
C THR A 14 9.70 -3.96 24.28
N ILE A 15 10.01 -3.26 23.18
CA ILE A 15 9.04 -3.02 22.09
C ILE A 15 8.61 -4.34 21.42
N ILE A 16 9.56 -5.26 21.17
CA ILE A 16 9.26 -6.57 20.58
C ILE A 16 8.46 -7.43 21.57
N GLY A 17 8.85 -7.42 22.86
CA GLY A 17 8.14 -8.12 23.93
C GLY A 17 6.71 -7.63 24.14
N LEU A 18 6.48 -6.31 24.11
CA LEU A 18 5.13 -5.74 24.22
C LEU A 18 4.24 -6.12 23.02
N LYS A 19 4.79 -6.12 21.79
CA LYS A 19 4.04 -6.57 20.61
C LYS A 19 3.62 -8.03 20.73
N ASN A 20 4.51 -8.90 21.18
CA ASN A 20 4.20 -10.33 21.38
C ASN A 20 3.23 -10.56 22.55
N LEU A 21 3.32 -9.76 23.62
CA LEU A 21 2.41 -9.84 24.77
C LEU A 21 0.99 -9.35 24.42
N LEU A 22 0.87 -8.25 23.67
CA LEU A 22 -0.41 -7.75 23.17
C LEU A 22 -1.06 -8.74 22.18
N PHE A 23 -0.25 -9.44 21.38
CA PHE A 23 -0.74 -10.52 20.50
C PHE A 23 -1.16 -11.78 21.25
N SER A 24 -0.55 -12.07 22.41
CA SER A 24 -0.80 -13.30 23.17
C SER A 24 -2.13 -13.32 23.94
N THR A 25 -2.70 -12.16 24.27
CA THR A 25 -3.94 -12.07 25.07
C THR A 25 -5.23 -12.26 24.25
N VAL A 26 -5.14 -12.38 22.92
CA VAL A 26 -6.33 -12.48 22.05
C VAL A 26 -6.81 -13.93 21.81
N ASN A 27 -6.12 -14.95 22.32
CA ASN A 27 -6.48 -16.34 22.07
C ASN A 27 -6.76 -17.13 23.37
N HIS A 28 -8.02 -17.17 23.81
CA HIS A 28 -8.72 -18.38 24.30
C HIS A 28 -10.18 -18.09 24.76
N VAL A 29 -11.17 -18.58 23.99
CA VAL A 29 -12.32 -19.47 24.37
C VAL A 29 -13.23 -19.04 25.54
N ASP A 30 -14.56 -19.14 25.59
CA ASP A 30 -15.75 -19.37 24.72
C ASP A 30 -16.94 -19.22 25.72
N LEU A 31 -18.13 -18.75 25.33
CA LEU A 31 -19.42 -19.27 25.86
C LEU A 31 -20.65 -18.63 25.17
N GLU A 32 -21.30 -19.46 24.35
CA GLU A 32 -22.74 -19.59 24.04
C GLU A 32 -23.62 -18.33 24.03
N THR A 33 -23.92 -17.85 22.81
CA THR A 33 -25.13 -17.05 22.56
C THR A 33 -26.10 -17.80 21.67
N GLU A 34 -27.34 -17.86 22.17
CA GLU A 34 -28.52 -18.48 21.58
C GLU A 34 -28.77 -18.00 20.14
N ILE A 35 -29.29 -18.93 19.33
CA ILE A 35 -29.59 -18.77 17.92
C ILE A 35 -30.76 -17.78 17.76
N ASP A 36 -30.48 -16.58 17.25
CA ASP A 36 -31.48 -15.65 16.71
C ASP A 36 -31.35 -15.66 15.17
N PRO A 37 -32.36 -16.10 14.40
CA PRO A 37 -32.19 -16.44 12.98
C PRO A 37 -32.17 -15.25 12.02
N GLU A 38 -32.03 -14.00 12.49
CA GLU A 38 -32.14 -12.81 11.63
C GLU A 38 -31.09 -11.74 11.96
N LYS A 39 -29.80 -12.06 11.80
CA LYS A 39 -28.75 -11.02 11.79
C LYS A 39 -27.62 -11.31 10.81
N ASP A 40 -27.78 -10.71 9.64
CA ASP A 40 -26.74 -10.18 8.74
C ASP A 40 -25.49 -11.05 8.56
N SER A 41 -25.59 -11.99 7.63
CA SER A 41 -24.45 -12.71 7.06
C SER A 41 -23.65 -11.80 6.12
N SER A 42 -22.92 -10.82 6.66
CA SER A 42 -21.72 -10.30 5.99
C SER A 42 -20.58 -11.29 6.23
N LYS A 43 -20.67 -12.45 5.59
CA LYS A 43 -19.49 -13.28 5.33
C LYS A 43 -18.53 -12.43 4.52
N ASP A 44 -17.29 -12.34 4.99
CA ASP A 44 -16.14 -11.95 4.18
C ASP A 44 -16.24 -12.65 2.83
N ILE A 45 -16.67 -11.89 1.82
CA ILE A 45 -16.52 -12.29 0.43
C ILE A 45 -15.02 -12.18 0.21
N GLU A 46 -14.31 -13.31 0.20
CA GLU A 46 -13.06 -13.39 -0.57
C GLU A 46 -13.44 -13.03 -2.01
N GLU A 47 -13.41 -11.73 -2.31
CA GLU A 47 -13.58 -11.22 -3.66
C GLU A 47 -12.45 -11.86 -4.47
N THR A 48 -12.83 -12.76 -5.36
CA THR A 48 -11.94 -13.26 -6.41
C THR A 48 -11.31 -12.03 -7.07
N THR A 49 -10.03 -11.77 -6.81
CA THR A 49 -9.34 -10.59 -7.33
C THR A 49 -9.31 -10.68 -8.85
N VAL A 50 -10.26 -10.05 -9.52
CA VAL A 50 -10.24 -9.88 -10.97
C VAL A 50 -9.15 -8.87 -11.25
N ILE A 51 -8.07 -9.31 -11.90
CA ILE A 51 -7.00 -8.42 -12.37
C ILE A 51 -7.63 -7.48 -13.42
N ARG A 52 -7.50 -6.17 -13.21
CA ARG A 52 -8.08 -5.13 -14.06
C ARG A 52 -7.01 -4.18 -14.60
N GLU A 53 -7.32 -3.53 -15.71
CA GLU A 53 -6.52 -2.42 -16.21
C GLU A 53 -7.03 -1.11 -15.58
N PHE A 54 -6.11 -0.20 -15.26
CA PHE A 54 -6.41 1.11 -14.69
C PHE A 54 -5.68 2.20 -15.46
N THR A 55 -6.39 3.25 -15.88
CA THR A 55 -5.74 4.52 -16.23
C THR A 55 -5.35 5.29 -14.95
N PRO A 56 -4.40 6.23 -15.00
CA PRO A 56 -4.08 7.09 -13.84
C PRO A 56 -5.31 7.78 -13.25
N ARG A 57 -6.23 8.25 -14.10
CA ARG A 57 -7.51 8.86 -13.70
C ARG A 57 -8.47 7.88 -13.03
N GLN A 58 -8.48 6.62 -13.44
CA GLN A 58 -9.29 5.60 -12.75
C GLN A 58 -8.67 5.25 -11.40
N LEU A 59 -7.34 5.10 -11.36
CA LEU A 59 -6.57 4.77 -10.16
C LEU A 59 -6.74 5.84 -9.07
N SER A 60 -6.84 7.13 -9.44
CA SER A 60 -6.94 8.24 -8.49
C SER A 60 -8.16 8.18 -7.56
N ASN A 61 -9.21 7.44 -7.93
CA ASN A 61 -10.38 7.24 -7.06
C ASN A 61 -10.10 6.29 -5.89
N TYR A 62 -9.05 5.48 -5.97
CA TYR A 62 -8.66 4.50 -4.95
C TYR A 62 -7.63 5.09 -3.98
N ASN A 63 -7.96 6.26 -3.41
CA ASN A 63 -7.10 7.02 -2.51
C ASN A 63 -7.48 6.86 -1.03
N GLY A 64 -8.47 6.01 -0.71
CA GLY A 64 -8.98 5.83 0.65
C GLY A 64 -9.91 6.93 1.14
N PHE A 65 -10.17 7.96 0.33
CA PHE A 65 -11.18 9.00 0.55
C PHE A 65 -12.41 8.80 -0.34
N ASP A 66 -12.23 8.82 -1.66
CA ASP A 66 -13.33 8.74 -2.64
C ASP A 66 -13.92 7.33 -2.65
N LEU A 67 -13.04 6.33 -2.62
CA LEU A 67 -13.35 4.93 -2.35
C LEU A 67 -12.63 4.50 -1.08
N GLU A 68 -13.23 3.56 -0.34
CA GLU A 68 -12.63 3.02 0.89
C GLU A 68 -11.29 2.32 0.62
N LYS A 69 -11.21 1.64 -0.53
CA LYS A 69 -10.02 0.93 -1.00
C LYS A 69 -8.89 1.91 -1.35
N ILE A 70 -7.66 1.47 -1.06
CA ILE A 70 -6.44 2.22 -1.38
C ILE A 70 -5.60 1.39 -2.33
N TYR A 71 -5.45 1.86 -3.56
CA TYR A 71 -4.59 1.24 -4.56
C TYR A 71 -3.40 2.13 -4.86
N MET A 72 -2.30 1.51 -5.29
CA MET A 72 -1.08 2.23 -5.64
C MET A 72 -0.38 1.53 -6.80
N GLY A 73 0.06 2.31 -7.78
CA GLY A 73 0.88 1.85 -8.88
C GLY A 73 2.34 1.75 -8.45
N VAL A 74 2.97 0.61 -8.72
CA VAL A 74 4.42 0.43 -8.58
C VAL A 74 4.91 -0.35 -9.80
N LYS A 75 5.75 0.31 -10.61
CA LYS A 75 6.36 -0.21 -11.82
C LYS A 75 5.33 -0.83 -12.79
N GLY A 76 4.22 -0.14 -12.98
CA GLY A 76 3.12 -0.56 -13.86
C GLY A 76 2.17 -1.60 -13.28
N ASN A 77 2.43 -2.15 -12.09
CA ASN A 77 1.52 -3.05 -11.39
C ASN A 77 0.69 -2.26 -10.36
N ILE A 78 -0.59 -2.62 -10.19
CA ILE A 78 -1.49 -1.99 -9.21
C ILE A 78 -1.64 -2.91 -8.01
N TYR A 79 -1.33 -2.40 -6.82
CA TYR A 79 -1.38 -3.14 -5.56
C TYR A 79 -2.52 -2.64 -4.66
N ASP A 80 -3.29 -3.56 -4.05
CA ASP A 80 -4.24 -3.22 -2.98
C ASP A 80 -3.49 -3.05 -1.66
N VAL A 81 -3.25 -1.80 -1.29
CA VAL A 81 -2.53 -1.40 -0.08
C VAL A 81 -3.49 -1.03 1.07
N SER A 82 -4.77 -1.37 0.97
CA SER A 82 -5.80 -1.03 1.98
C SER A 82 -5.46 -1.57 3.38
N LYS A 83 -4.79 -2.72 3.48
CA LYS A 83 -4.28 -3.27 4.76
C LYS A 83 -3.23 -2.37 5.44
N GLY A 84 -2.62 -1.46 4.67
CA GLY A 84 -1.68 -0.45 5.14
C GLY A 84 -2.30 0.93 5.34
N ARG A 85 -3.60 1.03 5.62
CA ARG A 85 -4.33 2.31 5.76
C ARG A 85 -3.68 3.31 6.73
N GLN A 86 -3.00 2.86 7.78
CA GLN A 86 -2.28 3.78 8.67
C GLN A 86 -1.10 4.51 8.00
N PHE A 87 -0.62 4.00 6.85
CA PHE A 87 0.47 4.56 6.08
C PHE A 87 -0.02 5.33 4.85
N TYR A 88 -0.90 4.71 4.06
CA TYR A 88 -1.35 5.24 2.77
C TYR A 88 -2.73 5.88 2.82
N GLY A 89 -3.47 5.72 3.91
CA GLY A 89 -4.79 6.31 4.04
C GLY A 89 -4.71 7.84 4.21
N PRO A 90 -5.87 8.50 4.21
CA PRO A 90 -6.04 9.94 4.37
C PRO A 90 -5.11 10.71 5.30
N SER A 91 -4.80 10.12 6.45
CA SER A 91 -4.02 10.74 7.52
C SER A 91 -2.65 10.07 7.70
N GLY A 92 -2.29 9.16 6.79
CA GLY A 92 -1.02 8.46 6.82
C GLY A 92 0.12 9.30 6.25
N PRO A 93 1.37 9.04 6.66
CA PRO A 93 2.54 9.78 6.19
C PRO A 93 2.84 9.60 4.70
N TYR A 94 2.26 8.59 4.04
CA TYR A 94 2.49 8.27 2.62
C TYR A 94 1.18 8.38 1.81
N SER A 95 0.25 9.22 2.26
CA SER A 95 -1.03 9.46 1.60
C SER A 95 -0.88 10.05 0.19
N ASN A 96 0.23 10.72 -0.10
CA ASN A 96 0.57 11.26 -1.41
C ASN A 96 0.66 10.19 -2.52
N PHE A 97 0.93 8.93 -2.17
CA PHE A 97 0.96 7.84 -3.14
C PHE A 97 -0.39 7.14 -3.34
N ALA A 98 -1.39 7.42 -2.50
CA ALA A 98 -2.69 6.76 -2.55
C ALA A 98 -3.44 7.13 -3.84
N GLY A 99 -3.79 6.14 -4.65
CA GLY A 99 -4.41 6.35 -5.96
C GLY A 99 -3.45 6.87 -7.04
N HIS A 100 -2.14 6.79 -6.83
CA HIS A 100 -1.14 7.28 -7.78
C HIS A 100 -0.17 6.19 -8.23
N ASP A 101 0.52 6.44 -9.34
CA ASP A 101 1.75 5.72 -9.67
C ASP A 101 2.91 6.28 -8.84
N ALA A 102 3.37 5.49 -7.87
CA ALA A 102 4.43 5.85 -6.94
C ALA A 102 5.83 5.55 -7.49
N SER A 103 5.96 5.04 -8.72
CA SER A 103 7.22 4.50 -9.25
C SER A 103 8.38 5.48 -9.16
N ARG A 104 8.21 6.73 -9.61
CA ARG A 104 9.29 7.74 -9.54
C ARG A 104 9.68 8.07 -8.10
N GLY A 105 8.71 8.34 -7.23
CA GLY A 105 8.98 8.59 -5.81
C GLY A 105 9.76 7.45 -5.15
N LEU A 106 9.39 6.20 -5.42
CA LEU A 106 10.08 5.01 -4.90
C LEU A 106 11.49 4.84 -5.50
N ALA A 107 11.66 5.12 -6.79
CA ALA A 107 12.97 5.10 -7.45
C ALA A 107 13.93 6.11 -6.81
N LEU A 108 13.44 7.33 -6.56
CA LEU A 108 14.19 8.43 -5.95
C LEU A 108 14.29 8.35 -4.42
N ASN A 109 13.61 7.38 -3.79
CA ASN A 109 13.40 7.32 -2.33
C ASN A 109 12.86 8.63 -1.74
N SER A 110 11.93 9.25 -2.45
CA SER A 110 11.32 10.53 -2.11
C SER A 110 9.81 10.39 -1.97
N PHE A 111 9.27 11.03 -0.94
CA PHE A 111 7.83 11.13 -0.65
C PHE A 111 7.29 12.53 -0.94
N GLU A 112 8.10 13.37 -1.60
CA GLU A 112 7.69 14.71 -2.00
C GLU A 112 6.66 14.62 -3.14
N ILE A 113 5.64 15.48 -3.10
CA ILE A 113 4.52 15.42 -4.03
C ILE A 113 4.95 15.68 -5.48
N GLU A 114 6.02 16.43 -5.68
CA GLU A 114 6.61 16.75 -6.98
C GLU A 114 7.17 15.50 -7.67
N ASN A 115 7.50 14.46 -6.91
CA ASN A 115 7.99 13.18 -7.43
C ASN A 115 6.87 12.14 -7.61
N VAL A 116 5.61 12.54 -7.41
CA VAL A 116 4.42 11.72 -7.67
C VAL A 116 3.78 12.19 -8.96
N ARG A 117 3.63 11.28 -9.91
CA ARG A 117 2.97 11.60 -11.17
C ARG A 117 1.48 11.90 -10.93
N ARG A 118 1.01 13.02 -11.45
CA ARG A 118 -0.40 13.40 -11.34
C ARG A 118 -1.27 12.50 -12.22
N TRP A 119 -2.53 12.35 -11.83
CA TRP A 119 -3.49 11.50 -12.54
C TRP A 119 -3.95 12.09 -13.87
N ASP A 120 -3.80 13.41 -14.07
CA ASP A 120 -4.12 14.16 -15.30
C ASP A 120 -2.92 14.35 -16.23
N GLU A 121 -1.89 13.53 -16.08
CA GLU A 121 -0.70 13.54 -16.92
C GLU A 121 -0.45 12.15 -17.55
N PRO A 122 0.29 12.06 -18.68
CA PRO A 122 0.71 10.78 -19.21
C PRO A 122 1.51 9.98 -18.19
N ILE A 123 1.44 8.64 -18.27
CA ILE A 123 2.28 7.76 -17.45
C ILE A 123 3.75 8.17 -17.60
N ASP A 124 4.45 8.14 -16.47
CA ASP A 124 5.86 8.41 -16.42
C ASP A 124 6.66 7.29 -17.11
N ASP A 125 7.50 7.63 -18.08
CA ASP A 125 8.26 6.64 -18.83
C ASP A 125 9.49 6.12 -18.07
N LEU A 126 9.90 6.83 -17.01
CA LEU A 126 11.02 6.50 -16.13
C LEU A 126 12.36 6.31 -16.88
N ASN A 127 12.47 6.79 -18.12
CA ASN A 127 13.63 6.56 -18.98
C ASN A 127 14.87 7.36 -18.56
N ASP A 128 14.67 8.40 -17.75
CA ASP A 128 15.69 9.29 -17.20
C ASP A 128 16.30 8.77 -15.88
N LEU A 129 15.79 7.68 -15.31
CA LEU A 129 16.31 7.10 -14.08
C LEU A 129 17.70 6.50 -14.27
N THR A 130 18.57 6.70 -13.29
CA THR A 130 19.87 6.06 -13.18
C THR A 130 19.74 4.58 -12.80
N GLU A 131 20.81 3.80 -13.02
CA GLU A 131 20.85 2.38 -12.62
C GLU A 131 20.57 2.16 -11.12
N LEU A 132 21.01 3.09 -10.27
CA LEU A 132 20.79 3.01 -8.82
C LEU A 132 19.32 3.26 -8.47
N GLU A 133 18.67 4.21 -9.13
CA GLU A 133 17.25 4.52 -8.94
C GLU A 133 16.36 3.40 -9.48
N LEU A 134 16.70 2.83 -10.64
CA LEU A 134 16.03 1.63 -11.17
C LEU A 134 16.16 0.44 -10.21
N LYS A 135 17.34 0.21 -9.65
CA LYS A 135 17.53 -0.83 -8.63
C LYS A 135 16.73 -0.57 -7.36
N SER A 136 16.61 0.70 -6.94
CA SER A 136 15.74 1.09 -5.83
C SER A 136 14.29 0.72 -6.13
N LEU A 137 13.78 1.10 -7.30
CA LEU A 137 12.43 0.77 -7.76
C LEU A 137 12.20 -0.74 -7.80
N ASP A 138 13.15 -1.52 -8.29
CA ASP A 138 13.06 -2.99 -8.30
C ASP A 138 12.94 -3.59 -6.91
N ASN A 139 13.71 -3.08 -5.93
CA ASN A 139 13.61 -3.55 -4.56
C ASN A 139 12.24 -3.22 -3.94
N TRP A 140 11.73 -2.02 -4.21
CA TRP A 140 10.40 -1.62 -3.77
C TRP A 140 9.32 -2.51 -4.41
N GLU A 141 9.33 -2.69 -5.73
CA GLU A 141 8.37 -3.54 -6.45
C GLU A 141 8.33 -4.96 -5.88
N ASN A 142 9.49 -5.59 -5.65
CA ASN A 142 9.57 -6.92 -5.04
C ASN A 142 8.97 -6.97 -3.63
N MET A 143 9.18 -5.92 -2.82
CA MET A 143 8.58 -5.81 -1.49
C MET A 143 7.05 -5.67 -1.56
N PHE A 144 6.54 -4.85 -2.49
CA PHE A 144 5.10 -4.70 -2.70
C PHE A 144 4.47 -6.01 -3.17
N LYS A 145 5.10 -6.69 -4.13
CA LYS A 145 4.68 -8.00 -4.64
C LYS A 145 4.58 -9.09 -3.56
N GLY A 146 5.50 -9.08 -2.59
CA GLY A 146 5.47 -10.02 -1.47
C GLY A 146 4.46 -9.68 -0.38
N LYS A 147 4.01 -8.41 -0.30
CA LYS A 147 3.23 -7.89 0.83
C LYS A 147 1.77 -7.61 0.51
N TYR A 148 1.45 -7.21 -0.72
CA TYR A 148 0.12 -6.77 -1.12
C TYR A 148 -0.38 -7.54 -2.34
N PRO A 149 -1.69 -7.80 -2.44
CA PRO A 149 -2.26 -8.39 -3.65
C PRO A 149 -2.06 -7.46 -4.86
N CYS A 150 -1.57 -8.00 -5.97
CA CYS A 150 -1.63 -7.32 -7.26
C CYS A 150 -3.05 -7.47 -7.82
N VAL A 151 -3.71 -6.33 -8.06
CA VAL A 151 -5.11 -6.25 -8.51
C VAL A 151 -5.24 -5.75 -9.93
N GLY A 152 -4.14 -5.41 -10.59
CA GLY A 152 -4.20 -4.84 -11.92
C GLY A 152 -2.89 -4.35 -12.50
N THR A 153 -3.01 -3.72 -13.65
CA THR A 153 -1.90 -3.04 -14.36
C THR A 153 -2.29 -1.61 -14.72
N LEU A 154 -1.30 -0.73 -14.74
CA LEU A 154 -1.46 0.65 -15.17
C LEU A 154 -1.35 0.73 -16.69
N ILE A 155 -2.33 1.35 -17.35
CA ILE A 155 -2.36 1.56 -18.80
C ILE A 155 -2.47 3.05 -19.13
N PRO A 156 -1.92 3.52 -20.27
CA PRO A 156 -2.02 4.93 -20.64
C PRO A 156 -3.48 5.35 -20.82
N ASP A 157 -3.82 6.55 -20.36
CA ASP A 157 -5.16 7.09 -20.58
C ASP A 157 -5.38 7.32 -22.09
N PRO A 158 -6.50 6.85 -22.69
CA PRO A 158 -6.81 7.08 -24.09
C PRO A 158 -6.76 8.55 -24.51
N GLU A 159 -7.03 9.49 -23.59
CA GLU A 159 -6.94 10.94 -23.85
C GLU A 159 -5.52 11.39 -24.28
N PHE A 160 -4.48 10.63 -23.91
CA PHE A 160 -3.08 10.94 -24.26
C PHE A 160 -2.56 10.14 -25.46
N GLN A 161 -3.38 9.27 -26.07
CA GLN A 161 -2.96 8.43 -27.19
C GLN A 161 -3.22 9.05 -28.57
N SER A 162 -3.86 10.24 -28.62
CA SER A 162 -4.20 10.93 -29.87
C SER A 162 -3.34 12.18 -30.10
N ILE A 163 -2.11 12.00 -30.56
CA ILE A 163 -1.31 13.02 -31.29
C ILE A 163 -0.54 12.34 -32.43
#